data_AF-A0A4U6VKW9-F1
#
_entry.id   AF-A0A4U6VKW9-F1
#
_cell.length_a   1.000
_cell.length_b   1.000
_cell.length_c   1.000
_cell.angle_alpha   90.00
_cell.angle_beta   90.00
_cell.angle_gamma   90.00
#
_symmetry.space_group_name_H-M   'P 1'
#
loop_
_entity.id
_entity.type
_entity.pdbx_description
1 polymer ?
#
loop_
_entity_poly.entity_id
_entity_poly.type
_entity_poly.pdbx_seq_one_letter_code
_entity_poly.pdbx_strand_id
1 'polypeptide(L)' 'MYGRWRSFYNVKRDHDDIVRRFVHFKDTARRVHEFNKSGKPYTWGLQIMGDLTPEEVSEFTRPKFSRRKNHQ' A
#
# COMPACT_ATOMS: atom_id res chain seq x y z
N MET A 1 10.30 0.90 11.50
CA MET A 1 9.93 1.26 10.11
C MET A 1 8.46 1.64 9.98
N TYR A 2 7.50 0.76 10.28
CA TYR A 2 6.08 1.03 10.03
C TYR A 2 5.50 2.26 10.74
N GLY A 3 5.82 2.46 12.02
CA GLY A 3 5.41 3.68 12.74
C GLY A 3 5.92 4.98 12.09
N ARG A 4 7.20 5.02 11.70
CA ARG A 4 7.80 6.18 11.01
C ARG A 4 7.13 6.46 9.66
N TRP A 5 6.83 5.41 8.89
CA TRP A 5 6.12 5.54 7.62
C TRP A 5 4.70 6.08 7.82
N ARG A 6 3.95 5.57 8.81
CA ARG A 6 2.60 6.08 9.14
C ARG A 6 2.63 7.54 9.56
N SER A 7 3.60 7.93 10.40
CA SER A 7 3.80 9.33 10.79
C SER A 7 4.11 10.23 9.59
N PHE A 8 4.97 9.78 8.68
CA PHE A 8 5.35 10.55 7.47
C PHE A 8 4.16 10.79 6.53
N TYR A 9 3.33 9.76 6.29
CA TYR A 9 2.15 9.86 5.42
C TYR A 9 0.86 10.26 6.16
N ASN A 10 0.94 10.60 7.46
CA ASN A 10 -0.20 10.90 8.31
C ASN A 10 -1.32 9.82 8.26
N VAL A 11 -0.93 8.55 8.17
CA VAL A 11 -1.86 7.41 8.13
C VAL A 11 -2.33 7.09 9.55
N LYS A 12 -3.58 7.42 9.84
CA LYS A 12 -4.25 7.12 11.11
C LYS A 12 -5.06 5.82 11.00
N ARG A 13 -4.80 4.90 11.91
CA ARG A 13 -5.42 3.57 12.02
C ARG A 13 -5.59 3.24 13.49
N ASP A 14 -6.63 2.50 13.85
CA ASP A 14 -6.75 1.90 15.17
C ASP A 14 -5.75 0.75 15.36
N HIS A 15 -5.66 0.22 16.58
CA HIS A 15 -4.69 -0.81 16.93
C HIS A 15 -4.88 -2.09 16.11
N ASP A 16 -6.12 -2.54 15.94
CA ASP A 16 -6.43 -3.81 15.26
C ASP A 16 -6.11 -3.69 13.77
N ASP A 17 -6.41 -2.56 13.16
CA ASP A 17 -6.06 -2.27 11.77
C ASP A 17 -4.55 -2.18 11.57
N ILE A 18 -3.81 -1.61 12.54
CA ILE A 18 -2.34 -1.60 12.51
C ILE A 18 -1.80 -3.03 12.48
N VAL A 19 -2.29 -3.89 13.38
CA VAL A 19 -1.85 -5.28 13.48
C VAL A 19 -2.15 -6.04 12.19
N ARG A 20 -3.39 -5.91 11.69
CA ARG A 20 -3.85 -6.58 10.47
C ARG A 20 -3.07 -6.12 9.23
N ARG A 21 -2.82 -4.82 9.08
CA ARG A 21 -2.18 -4.23 7.88
C ARG A 21 -0.67 -4.31 7.88
N PHE A 22 -0.05 -4.55 9.05
CA PHE A 22 1.41 -4.63 9.14
C PHE A 22 2.02 -5.72 8.25
N VAL A 23 1.29 -6.82 7.98
CA VAL A 23 1.76 -7.86 7.05
C VAL A 23 1.91 -7.31 5.62
N HIS A 24 0.93 -6.56 5.13
CA HIS A 24 0.96 -5.95 3.80
C HIS A 24 2.07 -4.90 3.70
N PHE A 25 2.28 -4.13 4.78
CA PHE A 25 3.40 -3.20 4.86
C PHE A 25 4.76 -3.90 4.70
N LYS A 26 4.96 -5.04 5.38
CA LYS A 26 6.21 -5.82 5.24
C LYS A 26 6.40 -6.31 3.81
N ASP A 27 5.34 -6.78 3.17
CA ASP A 27 5.40 -7.28 1.79
C ASP A 27 5.77 -6.17 0.80
N THR A 28 5.15 -4.99 0.93
CA THR A 28 5.47 -3.83 0.11
C THR A 28 6.92 -3.37 0.34
N ALA A 29 7.36 -3.28 1.59
CA ALA A 29 8.72 -2.90 1.92
C ALA A 29 9.76 -3.88 1.37
N ARG A 30 9.47 -5.19 1.43
CA ARG A 30 10.31 -6.22 0.82
C ARG A 30 10.38 -6.08 -0.70
N ARG A 31 9.26 -5.85 -1.38
CA ARG A 31 9.25 -5.63 -2.85
C ARG A 31 10.08 -4.41 -3.25
N VAL A 32 9.95 -3.30 -2.51
CA VAL A 32 10.76 -2.11 -2.73
C VAL A 32 12.25 -2.40 -2.54
N HIS A 33 12.60 -3.14 -1.47
CA HIS A 33 13.99 -3.51 -1.21
C HIS A 33 14.60 -4.39 -2.32
N GLU A 34 13.89 -5.44 -2.73
CA GLU A 34 14.35 -6.31 -3.81
C GLU A 34 14.42 -5.58 -5.16
N PHE A 35 13.46 -4.71 -5.46
CA PHE A 35 13.51 -3.86 -6.65
C PHE A 35 14.76 -2.97 -6.63
N ASN A 36 15.06 -2.33 -5.50
CA ASN A 36 16.22 -1.45 -5.38
C ASN A 36 17.57 -2.20 -5.48
N LYS A 37 17.57 -3.51 -5.25
CA LYS A 37 18.74 -4.38 -5.46
C LYS A 37 18.87 -4.91 -6.88
N SER A 38 17.88 -4.71 -7.75
CA SER A 38 17.86 -5.29 -9.10
C SER A 38 18.80 -4.61 -10.11
N GLY A 39 19.59 -3.61 -9.70
CA GLY A 39 20.54 -2.90 -10.57
C GLY A 39 19.88 -1.97 -11.59
N LYS A 40 18.59 -1.65 -11.44
CA LYS A 40 17.89 -0.68 -12.26
C LYS A 40 18.47 0.72 -12.05
N PRO A 41 18.42 1.62 -13.06
CA PRO A 41 18.97 2.96 -12.95
C PRO A 41 18.13 3.90 -12.06
N TYR A 42 17.12 3.36 -11.37
CA TYR A 42 16.24 4.09 -10.47
C TYR A 42 15.79 3.20 -9.31
N THR A 43 15.36 3.85 -8.23
CA THR A 43 14.87 3.19 -7.02
C THR A 43 13.38 3.45 -6.83
N TRP A 44 12.71 2.51 -6.17
CA TRP A 44 11.38 2.71 -5.61
C TRP A 44 11.48 3.24 -4.19
N GLY A 45 10.58 4.18 -3.88
CA GLY A 45 10.30 4.61 -2.52
C GLY A 45 9.12 3.84 -1.93
N LEU A 46 9.05 3.77 -0.61
CA LEU A 46 7.91 3.21 0.10
C LEU A 46 6.75 4.21 0.10
N GLN A 47 5.89 4.15 -0.92
CA GLN A 47 4.82 5.13 -1.14
C GLN A 47 3.68 5.03 -0.12
N ILE A 48 2.71 5.96 -0.20
CA ILE A 48 1.51 6.02 0.64
C ILE A 48 0.63 4.75 0.57
N MET A 49 0.80 3.96 -0.49
CA MET A 49 0.11 2.67 -0.66
C MET A 49 0.77 1.51 0.12
N GLY A 50 1.71 1.83 1.01
CA GLY A 50 2.54 0.87 1.72
C GLY A 50 1.77 -0.23 2.46
N ASP A 51 0.60 0.08 3.02
CA ASP A 51 -0.21 -0.83 3.84
C ASP A 51 -1.58 -1.18 3.22
N LEU A 52 -1.78 -0.92 1.92
CA LEU A 52 -3.04 -1.25 1.25
C LEU A 52 -3.26 -2.77 1.21
N THR A 53 -4.51 -3.17 1.42
CA THR A 53 -4.93 -4.56 1.23
C THR A 53 -5.12 -4.87 -0.27
N PRO A 54 -5.10 -6.14 -0.68
CA PRO A 54 -5.38 -6.52 -2.07
C PRO A 54 -6.71 -5.97 -2.60
N GLU A 55 -7.75 -5.94 -1.76
CA GLU A 55 -9.07 -5.42 -2.09
C GLU A 55 -9.00 -3.91 -2.36
N GLU A 56 -8.31 -3.15 -1.51
CA GLU A 56 -8.12 -1.71 -1.70
C GLU A 56 -7.32 -1.41 -2.97
N VAL A 57 -6.25 -2.19 -3.24
CA VAL A 57 -5.49 -2.07 -4.49
C VAL A 57 -6.40 -2.33 -5.69
N SER A 58 -7.26 -3.34 -5.64
CA SER A 58 -8.20 -3.66 -6.72
C SER A 58 -9.22 -2.55 -6.99
N GLU A 59 -9.68 -1.86 -5.94
CA GLU A 59 -10.56 -0.71 -6.07
C GLU A 59 -9.84 0.49 -6.73
N PHE A 60 -8.54 0.68 -6.47
CA PHE A 60 -7.74 1.71 -7.14
C PHE A 60 -7.48 1.40 -8.62
N THR A 61 -7.25 0.14 -8.98
CA THR A 61 -6.94 -0.27 -10.35
C THR A 61 -8.18 -0.53 -11.20
N ARG A 62 -9.38 -0.57 -10.59
CA ARG A 62 -10.65 -0.78 -11.30
C ARG A 62 -10.89 0.32 -12.34
N PRO A 63 -11.16 -0.03 -13.62
CA PRO A 63 -11.49 0.95 -14.64
C PRO A 63 -12.72 1.78 -14.23
N LYS A 64 -12.62 3.13 -14.32
CA LYS A 64 -13.67 4.06 -13.84
C LYS A 64 -15.07 3.77 -14.42
N PHE A 65 -15.16 3.23 -15.63
CA PHE A 65 -16.42 2.88 -16.29
C PHE A 65 -17.17 1.72 -15.63
N SER A 66 -16.49 0.91 -14.81
CA SER A 66 -17.11 -0.18 -14.03
C SER A 66 -17.75 0.28 -12.70
N ARG A 67 -17.62 1.57 -12.32
CA ARG A 67 -18.16 2.09 -11.05
C ARG A 67 -19.63 2.49 -11.09
N ARG A 68 -20.24 2.57 -12.29
CA ARG A 68 -21.64 2.97 -12.49
C ARG A 68 -22.54 1.79 -12.87
N LYS A 69 -22.67 0.79 -12.01
CA LYS A 69 -23.85 -0.08 -11.98
C LYS A 69 -24.08 -0.43 -10.52
N ASN A 70 -25.26 -0.04 -10.02
CA ASN A 70 -25.88 -0.33 -8.72
C ASN A 70 -26.37 0.98 -8.06
N HIS A 71 -27.43 1.55 -8.62
CA HIS A 71 -28.51 2.14 -7.83
C HIS A 71 -29.78 1.45 -8.35
N GLN A 72 -30.36 0.60 -7.52
CA GLN A 72 -31.70 0.06 -7.67
C GLN A 72 -32.62 0.91 -6.81
#